data_AF-K2BCP2-F1
#
_entry.id   AF-K2BCP2-F1
#
_cell.length_a   1.000
_cell.length_b   1.000
_cell.length_c   1.000
_cell.angle_alpha   90.00
_cell.angle_beta   90.00
_cell.angle_gamma   90.00
#
_symmetry.space_group_name_H-M   'P 1'
#
loop_
_entity.id
_entity.type
_entity.pdbx_description
1 polymer ?
#
loop_
_entity_poly.entity_id
_entity_poly.type
_entity_poly.pdbx_seq_one_letter_code
_entity_poly.pdbx_strand_id
1 'polypeptide(L)'
;MRRAVVRVAGHFGELLQGRIGRNGPVALVSLSCPALRVSASLLPQKELTLHGAGQRLLTPQRARALLTHLGLAQPGRILLRAEMPVGGGAGASTAALVAVARLAG
;
A
#
# COMPACT_ATOMS: atom_id res chain seq x y z
N MET A 1 22.52 -10.59 -4.67
CA MET A 1 21.19 -10.15 -5.14
C MET A 1 20.79 -8.88 -4.40
N ARG A 2 20.43 -7.80 -5.09
CA ARG A 2 20.06 -6.52 -4.45
C ARG A 2 18.66 -6.64 -3.83
N ARG A 3 18.54 -6.30 -2.55
CA ARG A 3 17.26 -6.11 -1.87
C ARG A 3 16.60 -4.85 -2.43
N ALA A 4 15.52 -4.98 -3.19
CA ALA A 4 14.73 -3.82 -3.60
C ALA A 4 13.97 -3.28 -2.38
N VAL A 5 14.00 -1.95 -2.18
CA VAL A 5 13.31 -1.27 -1.08
C VAL A 5 12.53 -0.10 -1.65
N VAL A 6 11.26 -0.01 -1.29
CA VAL A 6 10.40 1.13 -1.63
C VAL A 6 9.81 1.73 -0.37
N ARG A 7 9.59 3.04 -0.40
CA ARG A 7 8.88 3.79 0.64
C ARG A 7 7.72 4.52 -0.01
N VAL A 8 6.52 4.33 0.54
CA VAL A 8 5.30 4.97 0.07
C VAL A 8 4.74 5.81 1.19
N ALA A 9 4.53 7.09 0.93
CA ALA A 9 3.91 8.01 1.89
C ALA A 9 2.49 7.53 2.24
N GLY A 10 2.11 7.74 3.49
CA GLY A 10 0.71 7.69 3.90
C GLY A 10 -0.06 8.86 3.29
N HIS A 11 -1.36 8.87 3.55
CA HIS A 11 -2.23 9.95 3.09
C HIS A 11 -3.46 10.07 3.99
N PHE A 12 -4.04 11.27 4.04
CA PHE A 12 -5.37 11.51 4.57
C PHE A 12 -6.34 11.43 3.38
N GLY A 13 -6.96 10.27 3.19
CA GLY A 13 -7.74 9.96 2.00
C GLY A 13 -9.01 10.80 1.86
N GLU A 14 -9.69 11.04 2.96
CA GLU A 14 -10.95 11.78 3.02
C GLU A 14 -10.78 13.09 3.80
N LEU A 15 -9.69 13.83 3.54
CA LEU A 15 -9.49 15.14 4.21
C LEU A 15 -10.67 16.07 3.95
N LEU A 16 -11.17 16.05 2.71
CA LEU A 16 -12.42 16.67 2.32
C LEU A 16 -13.15 15.74 1.35
N GLN A 17 -14.43 15.51 1.62
CA GLN A 17 -15.31 14.73 0.76
C GLN A 17 -16.68 15.41 0.65
N GLY A 18 -17.28 15.35 -0.53
CA GLY A 18 -18.59 15.94 -0.76
C GLY A 18 -19.00 15.84 -2.22
N ARG A 19 -20.03 16.60 -2.60
CA ARG A 19 -20.46 16.74 -3.99
C ARG A 19 -20.15 18.12 -4.52
N ILE A 20 -19.78 18.20 -5.79
CA ILE A 20 -19.64 19.49 -6.49
C ILE A 20 -21.06 19.99 -6.85
N GLY A 21 -21.68 20.71 -5.92
CA GLY A 21 -23.10 21.11 -6.00
C GLY A 21 -24.05 19.99 -5.56
N ARG A 22 -25.35 20.29 -5.46
CA ARG A 22 -26.35 19.37 -4.85
C ARG A 22 -26.46 18.00 -5.55
N ASN A 23 -26.39 17.99 -6.88
CA ASN A 23 -26.53 16.78 -7.70
C ASN A 23 -25.24 16.41 -8.48
N GLY A 24 -24.15 17.15 -8.30
CA GLY A 24 -22.90 16.90 -9.05
C GLY A 24 -22.06 15.74 -8.49
N PRO A 25 -20.97 15.37 -9.16
CA PRO A 25 -20.18 14.18 -8.83
C PRO A 25 -19.62 14.25 -7.41
N VAL A 26 -19.37 13.07 -6.82
CA VAL A 26 -18.61 12.96 -5.58
C VAL A 26 -17.17 13.37 -5.87
N ALA A 27 -16.67 14.32 -5.10
CA ALA A 27 -15.29 14.75 -5.09
C ALA A 27 -14.65 14.39 -3.75
N LEU A 28 -13.40 13.95 -3.81
CA LEU A 28 -12.59 13.58 -2.66
C LEU A 28 -11.21 14.20 -2.83
N VAL A 29 -10.75 14.87 -1.77
CA VAL A 29 -9.40 15.46 -1.71
C VAL A 29 -8.56 14.59 -0.80
N SER A 30 -7.56 13.95 -1.38
CA SER A 30 -6.52 13.22 -0.66
C SER A 30 -5.28 14.09 -0.45
N LEU A 31 -4.82 14.19 0.78
CA LEU A 31 -3.57 14.88 1.12
C LEU A 31 -2.48 13.86 1.44
N SER A 32 -1.37 13.92 0.71
CA SER A 32 -0.19 13.11 1.02
C SER A 32 0.39 13.51 2.38
N CYS A 33 0.77 12.51 3.18
CA CYS A 33 1.40 12.71 4.49
C CYS A 33 2.76 12.00 4.50
N PRO A 34 3.84 12.64 4.02
CA PRO A 34 5.17 12.02 3.93
C PRO A 34 5.81 11.69 5.29
N ALA A 35 5.31 12.31 6.37
CA ALA A 35 5.73 12.03 7.73
C ALA A 35 5.38 10.59 8.16
N LEU A 36 4.30 10.03 7.61
CA LEU A 36 3.87 8.65 7.82
C LEU A 36 4.14 7.84 6.55
N ARG A 37 4.55 6.58 6.67
CA ARG A 37 4.89 5.77 5.49
C ARG A 37 4.76 4.27 5.71
N VAL A 38 4.65 3.57 4.59
CA VAL A 38 4.88 2.12 4.51
C VAL A 38 6.19 1.87 3.78
N SER A 39 7.08 1.14 4.42
CA SER A 39 8.30 0.62 3.82
C SER A 39 8.06 -0.83 3.40
N ALA A 40 8.46 -1.17 2.18
CA ALA A 40 8.42 -2.54 1.68
C ALA A 40 9.80 -2.95 1.16
N SER A 41 10.18 -4.20 1.43
CA SER A 41 11.42 -4.75 0.89
C SER A 41 11.21 -6.15 0.33
N LEU A 42 11.87 -6.43 -0.79
CA LEU A 42 11.78 -7.71 -1.47
C LEU A 42 12.98 -8.60 -1.16
N LEU A 43 12.68 -9.86 -0.82
CA LEU A 43 13.62 -10.94 -0.68
C LEU A 43 13.33 -12.00 -1.77
N PRO A 44 14.32 -12.34 -2.62
CA PRO A 44 14.13 -13.34 -3.66
C PRO A 44 13.73 -14.70 -3.06
N GLN A 45 12.52 -15.17 -3.38
CA GLN A 45 12.02 -16.51 -3.04
C GLN A 45 11.04 -16.97 -4.12
N LYS A 46 10.84 -18.30 -4.25
CA LYS A 46 9.92 -18.88 -5.26
C LYS A 46 8.46 -18.53 -5.02
N GLU A 47 8.05 -18.38 -3.76
CA GLU A 47 6.65 -18.15 -3.40
C GLU A 47 6.41 -16.75 -2.84
N LEU A 48 5.23 -16.19 -3.14
CA LEU A 48 4.78 -14.92 -2.57
C LEU A 48 4.33 -15.10 -1.13
N THR A 49 5.15 -14.60 -0.20
CA THR A 49 4.85 -14.50 1.23
C THR A 49 4.88 -13.04 1.67
N LEU A 50 3.99 -12.68 2.60
CA LEU A 50 3.92 -11.34 3.20
C LEU A 50 4.14 -11.42 4.70
N HIS A 51 5.02 -10.55 5.20
CA HIS A 51 5.18 -10.34 6.64
C HIS A 51 5.03 -8.87 6.96
N GLY A 52 4.08 -8.52 7.83
CA GLY A 52 3.76 -7.14 8.18
C GLY A 52 4.36 -6.63 9.49
N ALA A 53 5.47 -7.22 9.97
CA ALA A 53 6.12 -6.83 11.23
C ALA A 53 5.13 -6.73 12.44
N GLY A 54 4.19 -7.66 12.54
CA GLY A 54 3.14 -7.67 13.59
C GLY A 54 1.86 -6.92 13.24
N GLN A 55 1.83 -6.17 12.13
CA GLN A 55 0.65 -5.48 11.61
C GLN A 55 0.07 -6.25 10.43
N ARG A 56 -1.25 -6.49 10.43
CA ARG A 56 -1.93 -7.17 9.31
C ARG A 56 -2.31 -6.16 8.21
N LEU A 57 -1.31 -5.55 7.58
CA LEU A 57 -1.50 -4.50 6.56
C LEU A 57 -2.14 -5.02 5.27
N LEU A 58 -1.75 -6.22 4.84
CA LEU A 58 -2.21 -6.83 3.60
C LEU A 58 -2.14 -8.35 3.70
N THR A 59 -3.13 -9.05 3.15
CA THR A 59 -3.11 -10.52 3.09
C THR A 59 -2.45 -11.00 1.79
N PRO A 60 -1.80 -12.19 1.78
CA PRO A 60 -1.22 -12.74 0.55
C PRO A 60 -2.22 -12.88 -0.58
N GLN A 61 -3.47 -13.23 -0.28
CA GLN A 61 -4.53 -13.35 -1.27
C GLN A 61 -4.86 -12.00 -1.94
N ARG A 62 -4.96 -10.91 -1.16
CA ARG A 62 -5.21 -9.57 -1.71
C ARG A 62 -4.03 -9.07 -2.54
N ALA A 63 -2.80 -9.34 -2.11
CA ALA A 63 -1.61 -9.00 -2.91
C ALA A 63 -1.58 -9.77 -4.23
N ARG A 64 -1.88 -11.08 -4.23
CA ARG A 64 -2.00 -11.86 -5.47
C ARG A 64 -3.06 -11.28 -6.40
N ALA A 65 -4.26 -11.01 -5.87
CA ALA A 65 -5.36 -10.44 -6.65
C ALA A 65 -4.97 -9.09 -7.26
N LEU A 66 -4.32 -8.21 -6.50
CA LEU A 66 -3.80 -6.94 -7.00
C LEU A 66 -2.79 -7.14 -8.13
N LEU A 67 -1.76 -7.96 -7.91
CA LEU A 67 -0.70 -8.18 -8.90
C LEU A 67 -1.23 -8.80 -10.18
N THR A 68 -2.15 -9.76 -10.07
CA THR A 68 -2.87 -10.33 -11.22
C THR A 68 -3.65 -9.26 -11.97
N HIS A 69 -4.39 -8.40 -11.27
CA HIS A 69 -5.17 -7.34 -11.89
C HIS A 69 -4.30 -6.30 -12.61
N LEU A 70 -3.10 -6.04 -12.09
CA LEU A 70 -2.12 -5.14 -12.70
C LEU A 70 -1.26 -5.81 -13.79
N GLY A 71 -1.38 -7.13 -14.01
CA GLY A 71 -0.51 -7.86 -14.94
C GLY A 71 0.95 -7.96 -14.48
N LEU A 72 1.21 -7.84 -13.18
CA LEU A 72 2.56 -7.83 -12.61
C LEU A 72 2.98 -9.21 -12.09
N ALA A 73 4.28 -9.49 -12.17
CA ALA A 73 4.86 -10.72 -11.63
C ALA A 73 4.73 -10.79 -10.10
N GLN A 74 4.71 -12.00 -9.55
CA GLN A 74 4.71 -12.22 -8.10
C GLN A 74 6.16 -12.23 -7.58
N PRO A 75 6.61 -11.21 -6.84
CA PRO A 75 8.05 -10.96 -6.75
C PRO A 75 8.79 -11.77 -5.68
N GLY A 76 8.16 -12.77 -5.04
CA GLY A 76 8.73 -13.57 -3.96
C GLY A 76 8.35 -13.04 -2.57
N ARG A 77 9.24 -13.07 -1.58
CA ARG A 77 8.91 -12.66 -0.20
C ARG A 77 8.98 -11.16 -0.02
N ILE A 78 7.88 -10.55 0.41
CA ILE A 78 7.79 -9.12 0.70
C ILE A 78 7.65 -8.90 2.22
N LEU A 79 8.53 -8.07 2.76
CA LEU A 79 8.44 -7.56 4.13
C LEU A 79 7.81 -6.16 4.10
N LEU A 80 6.72 -5.97 4.82
CA LEU A 80 6.01 -4.70 4.97
C LEU A 80 6.17 -4.19 6.40
N ARG A 81 6.35 -2.88 6.55
CA ARG A 81 6.36 -2.19 7.84
C ARG A 81 5.66 -0.84 7.68
N ALA A 82 4.61 -0.59 8.46
CA ALA A 82 4.04 0.75 8.55
C ALA A 82 4.68 1.51 9.72
N GLU A 83 5.09 2.74 9.45
CA GLU A 83 5.58 3.71 10.43
C GLU A 83 4.41 4.59 10.91
N MET A 84 3.26 3.97 11.16
CA MET A 84 2.04 4.61 11.63
C MET A 84 1.15 3.61 12.38
N PRO A 85 0.27 4.06 13.30
CA PRO A 85 -0.69 3.19 13.96
C PRO A 85 -1.70 2.59 12.98
N VAL A 86 -2.08 1.33 13.19
CA VAL A 86 -3.20 0.71 12.48
C VAL A 86 -4.49 1.41 12.91
N GLY A 87 -5.35 1.77 11.94
CA GLY A 87 -6.61 2.46 12.21
C GLY A 87 -6.50 3.98 12.38
N GLY A 88 -5.31 4.57 12.34
CA GLY A 88 -5.10 6.01 12.54
C GLY A 88 -5.43 6.92 11.35
N GLY A 89 -6.19 6.44 10.35
CA GLY A 89 -6.64 7.26 9.21
C GLY A 89 -5.55 7.70 8.21
N ALA A 90 -4.31 7.25 8.36
CA ALA A 90 -3.16 7.67 7.53
C ALA A 90 -2.92 6.80 6.27
N GLY A 91 -3.88 5.96 5.90
CA GLY A 91 -3.84 5.24 4.62
C GLY A 91 -2.83 4.08 4.54
N ALA A 92 -2.53 3.41 5.66
CA ALA A 92 -1.55 2.31 5.71
C ALA A 92 -1.87 1.16 4.73
N SER A 93 -3.15 0.82 4.56
CA SER A 93 -3.61 -0.23 3.63
C SER A 93 -3.34 0.13 2.17
N THR A 94 -3.68 1.34 1.76
CA THR A 94 -3.43 1.85 0.41
C THR A 94 -1.93 1.96 0.14
N ALA A 95 -1.17 2.52 1.08
CA ALA A 95 0.28 2.64 0.95
C ALA A 95 0.95 1.26 0.83
N ALA A 96 0.45 0.23 1.53
CA ALA A 96 0.94 -1.15 1.39
C ALA A 96 0.65 -1.74 0.00
N LEU A 97 -0.55 -1.53 -0.57
CA LEU A 97 -0.88 -1.98 -1.93
C LEU A 97 0.05 -1.33 -2.97
N VAL A 98 0.23 -0.01 -2.88
CA VAL A 98 1.13 0.73 -3.77
C VAL A 98 2.58 0.28 -3.62
N ALA A 99 3.03 0.00 -2.39
CA ALA A 99 4.38 -0.50 -2.14
C ALA A 99 4.62 -1.89 -2.74
N VAL A 100 3.62 -2.79 -2.68
CA VAL A 100 3.69 -4.10 -3.35
C VAL A 100 3.74 -3.95 -4.86
N ALA A 101 2.89 -3.10 -5.45
CA ALA A 101 2.89 -2.85 -6.89
C ALA A 101 4.25 -2.31 -7.38
N ARG A 102 4.80 -1.28 -6.70
CA ARG A 102 6.11 -0.69 -7.04
C ARG A 102 7.28 -1.66 -6.90
N LEU A 103 7.19 -2.69 -6.05
CA LEU A 103 8.22 -3.73 -5.95
C LEU A 103 8.13 -4.76 -7.08
N ALA A 104 6.96 -4.90 -7.71
CA ALA A 104 6.70 -5.91 -8.73
C ALA A 104 6.93 -5.42 -10.16
N GLY A 105 7.02 -4.10 -10.40
CA GLY A 105 7.26 -3.48 -11.70
C GLY A 105 6.48 -2.19 -11.85
#